data_AF-A0A839LRC4-F1
#
_entry.id   AF-A0A839LRC4-F1
#
_cell.length_a   1.000
_cell.length_b   1.000
_cell.length_c   1.000
_cell.angle_alpha   90.00
_cell.angle_beta   90.00
_cell.angle_gamma   90.00
#
_symmetry.space_group_name_H-M   'P 1'
#
loop_
_entity.id
_entity.type
_entity.pdbx_description
1 polymer ?
#
loop_
_entity_poly.entity_id
_entity_poly.type
_entity_poly.pdbx_seq_one_letter_code
_entity_poly.pdbx_strand_id
1 'polypeptide(L)'
;MTEPSTLAVIRPGLQSSVQDLGRPGWRHLGIGSAGAMDPVALQLANALLGQDLALPALEISGGPLQLRFGQDAVFALAGADYGVMLDTHPCPVGWTHAARAGQTLTLQGPRAGRFAYLALPGGIAAPACMGSSSTDLAGGFGGLQGRALRAGDLLQARAAIAPPAGRRR
;
A
#
# COMPACT_ATOMS: atom_id res chain seq x y z
N MET A 1 -19.31 7.80 11.24
CA MET A 1 -18.40 8.14 10.14
C MET A 1 -17.02 7.72 10.62
N THR A 2 -16.44 6.66 10.04
CA THR A 2 -15.09 6.21 10.39
C THR A 2 -14.11 7.17 9.72
N GLU A 3 -13.33 7.89 10.53
CA GLU A 3 -12.24 8.72 10.03
C GLU A 3 -11.26 7.86 9.21
N PRO A 4 -10.71 8.36 8.08
CA PRO A 4 -9.82 7.58 7.24
C PRO A 4 -8.53 7.26 7.99
N SER A 5 -8.19 5.97 8.10
CA SER A 5 -6.98 5.51 8.76
C SER A 5 -5.74 6.20 8.17
N THR A 6 -4.92 6.80 9.04
CA THR A 6 -3.69 7.50 8.66
C THR A 6 -2.48 6.66 9.02
N LEU A 7 -1.51 6.56 8.12
CA LEU A 7 -0.29 5.78 8.28
C LEU A 7 0.93 6.70 8.07
N ALA A 8 1.63 7.00 9.15
CA ALA A 8 2.77 7.91 9.14
C ALA A 8 4.07 7.17 8.82
N VAL A 9 4.86 7.70 7.90
CA VAL A 9 6.15 7.12 7.50
C VAL A 9 7.23 7.57 8.49
N ILE A 10 7.71 6.64 9.32
CA ILE A 10 8.81 6.89 10.25
C ILE A 10 10.15 6.66 9.55
N ARG A 11 10.25 5.55 8.81
CA ARG A 11 11.39 5.24 7.92
C ARG A 11 10.83 4.75 6.59
N PRO A 12 11.24 5.31 5.44
CA PRO A 12 10.62 5.01 4.14
C PRO A 12 11.11 3.73 3.45
N GLY A 13 12.10 3.03 4.01
CA GLY A 13 12.80 1.95 3.32
C GLY A 13 13.70 2.48 2.21
N LEU A 14 14.13 1.60 1.31
CA LEU A 14 15.00 1.97 0.20
C LEU A 14 14.21 2.68 -0.90
N GLN A 15 13.09 2.08 -1.34
CA GLN A 15 12.21 2.65 -2.35
C GLN A 15 10.78 2.12 -2.19
N SER A 16 9.96 2.83 -1.42
CA SER A 16 8.53 2.54 -1.27
C SER A 16 7.68 3.58 -2.01
N SER A 17 6.62 3.17 -2.69
CA SER A 17 5.77 4.07 -3.48
C SER A 17 4.33 3.55 -3.59
N VAL A 18 3.38 4.46 -3.83
CA VAL A 18 1.98 4.07 -4.06
C VAL A 18 1.86 3.51 -5.48
N GLN A 19 1.29 2.32 -5.61
CA GLN A 19 1.08 1.63 -6.88
C GLN A 19 -0.33 1.05 -6.98
N ASP A 20 -0.93 1.14 -8.15
CA ASP A 20 -2.08 0.33 -8.58
C ASP A 20 -1.66 -0.55 -9.78
N LEU A 21 -2.60 -0.93 -10.65
CA LEU A 21 -2.30 -1.71 -11.86
C LEU A 21 -1.69 -0.87 -13.01
N GLY A 22 -1.48 0.42 -12.79
CA GLY A 22 -0.81 1.31 -13.73
C GLY A 22 -1.72 1.96 -14.76
N ARG A 23 -1.07 2.56 -15.77
CA ARG A 23 -1.61 3.49 -16.77
C ARG A 23 -1.30 3.06 -18.20
N PRO A 24 -1.89 1.97 -18.70
CA PRO A 24 -1.69 1.58 -20.09
C PRO A 24 -2.26 2.65 -21.05
N GLY A 25 -1.81 2.63 -22.31
CA GLY A 25 -2.36 3.49 -23.37
C GLY A 25 -1.56 4.75 -23.68
N TRP A 26 -0.65 5.19 -22.80
CA TRP A 26 0.09 6.46 -22.97
C TRP A 26 1.48 6.35 -23.61
N ARG A 27 1.90 5.13 -23.98
CA ARG A 27 3.24 4.88 -24.58
C ARG A 27 3.51 5.66 -25.86
N HIS A 28 2.46 5.94 -26.64
CA HIS A 28 2.56 6.75 -27.87
C HIS A 28 2.99 8.20 -27.61
N LEU A 29 2.92 8.65 -26.34
CA LEU A 29 3.39 9.96 -25.87
C LEU A 29 4.67 9.84 -25.03
N GLY A 30 5.35 8.68 -25.06
CA GLY A 30 6.57 8.44 -24.28
C GLY A 30 6.34 8.17 -22.79
N ILE A 31 5.09 7.96 -22.37
CA ILE A 31 4.74 7.76 -20.96
C ILE A 31 4.67 6.27 -20.64
N GLY A 32 5.41 5.84 -19.61
CA GLY A 32 5.43 4.47 -19.11
C GLY A 32 4.10 4.08 -18.47
N SER A 33 3.84 2.77 -18.40
CA SER A 33 2.61 2.26 -17.75
C SER A 33 2.68 2.31 -16.22
N ALA A 34 3.85 2.55 -15.61
CA ALA A 34 4.05 2.39 -14.16
C ALA A 34 3.40 1.10 -13.64
N GLY A 35 2.83 1.12 -12.45
CA GLY A 35 2.12 -0.03 -11.88
C GLY A 35 2.98 -0.81 -10.90
N ALA A 36 2.32 -1.70 -10.17
CA ALA A 36 2.99 -2.66 -9.32
C ALA A 36 3.98 -3.54 -10.11
N MET A 37 5.17 -3.73 -9.55
CA MET A 37 6.21 -4.61 -10.08
C MET A 37 5.82 -6.10 -10.02
N ASP A 38 4.91 -6.44 -9.12
CA ASP A 38 4.27 -7.74 -8.97
C ASP A 38 2.76 -7.51 -8.77
N PRO A 39 2.01 -7.43 -9.89
CA PRO A 39 0.57 -7.20 -9.85
C PRO A 39 -0.20 -8.30 -9.11
N VAL A 40 0.31 -9.54 -9.10
CA VAL A 40 -0.37 -10.67 -8.42
C VAL A 40 -0.30 -10.47 -6.91
N ALA A 41 0.85 -10.08 -6.37
CA ALA A 41 0.99 -9.78 -4.96
C ALA A 41 0.17 -8.55 -4.54
N LEU A 42 0.11 -7.50 -5.37
CA LEU A 42 -0.78 -6.36 -5.11
C LEU A 42 -2.24 -6.82 -5.02
N GLN A 43 -2.70 -7.57 -6.02
CA GLN A 43 -4.08 -8.06 -6.08
C GLN A 43 -4.39 -8.98 -4.89
N LEU A 44 -3.44 -9.83 -4.48
CA LEU A 44 -3.59 -10.69 -3.31
C LEU A 44 -3.75 -9.86 -2.02
N ALA A 45 -2.95 -8.81 -1.82
CA ALA A 45 -3.11 -7.92 -0.66
C ALA A 45 -4.50 -7.28 -0.60
N ASN A 46 -5.02 -6.83 -1.75
CA ASN A 46 -6.38 -6.31 -1.86
C ASN A 46 -7.44 -7.42 -1.64
N ALA A 47 -7.25 -8.61 -2.22
CA ALA A 47 -8.17 -9.74 -2.08
C ALA A 47 -8.35 -10.16 -0.61
N LEU A 48 -7.27 -10.15 0.18
CA LEU A 48 -7.30 -10.45 1.61
C LEU A 48 -8.25 -9.52 2.39
N LEU A 49 -8.42 -8.28 1.93
CA LEU A 49 -9.36 -7.31 2.51
C LEU A 49 -10.78 -7.38 1.91
N GLY A 50 -11.02 -8.28 0.94
CA GLY A 50 -12.32 -8.43 0.28
C GLY A 50 -12.72 -7.22 -0.56
N GLN A 51 -11.75 -6.47 -1.08
CA GLN A 51 -11.96 -5.26 -1.86
C GLN A 51 -11.54 -5.42 -3.33
N ASP A 52 -11.78 -4.39 -4.14
CA ASP A 52 -11.37 -4.37 -5.55
C ASP A 52 -9.84 -4.59 -5.65
N LEU A 53 -9.47 -5.55 -6.50
CA LEU A 53 -8.10 -6.02 -6.68
C LEU A 53 -7.17 -4.93 -7.24
N ALA A 54 -7.72 -3.94 -7.95
CA ALA A 54 -6.96 -2.86 -8.58
C ALA A 54 -6.75 -1.65 -7.65
N LEU A 55 -7.20 -1.70 -6.40
CA LEU A 55 -7.05 -0.57 -5.49
C LEU A 55 -5.57 -0.24 -5.22
N PRO A 56 -5.22 1.06 -5.10
CA PRO A 56 -3.84 1.44 -4.83
C PRO A 56 -3.36 0.91 -3.49
N ALA A 57 -2.18 0.31 -3.50
CA ALA A 57 -1.49 -0.21 -2.32
C ALA A 57 -0.09 0.40 -2.22
N LEU A 58 0.57 0.22 -1.07
CA LEU A 58 1.96 0.60 -0.92
C LEU A 58 2.84 -0.53 -1.44
N GLU A 59 3.55 -0.29 -2.54
CA GLU A 59 4.65 -1.15 -2.97
C GLU A 59 5.90 -0.84 -2.14
N ILE A 60 6.53 -1.89 -1.65
CA ILE A 60 7.68 -1.83 -0.75
C ILE A 60 8.84 -2.56 -1.43
N SER A 61 9.95 -1.84 -1.64
CA SER A 61 11.20 -2.39 -2.15
C SER A 61 12.35 -2.01 -1.22
N GLY A 62 12.93 -3.02 -0.58
CA GLY A 62 14.01 -2.86 0.40
C GLY A 62 13.54 -2.35 1.76
N GLY A 63 14.32 -2.63 2.80
CA GLY A 63 14.06 -2.24 4.17
C GLY A 63 15.26 -1.55 4.84
N PRO A 64 15.12 -1.10 6.10
CA PRO A 64 13.91 -1.21 6.90
C PRO A 64 12.87 -0.12 6.58
N LEU A 65 11.61 -0.51 6.44
CA LEU A 65 10.45 0.38 6.39
C LEU A 65 9.77 0.38 7.77
N GLN A 66 9.38 1.56 8.25
CA GLN A 66 8.63 1.72 9.49
C GLN A 66 7.47 2.67 9.31
N LEU A 67 6.28 2.20 9.67
CA LEU A 67 5.03 2.92 9.52
C LEU A 67 4.28 2.92 10.85
N ARG A 68 3.81 4.08 11.29
CA ARG A 68 3.05 4.23 12.53
C ARG A 68 1.58 4.48 12.22
N PHE A 69 0.70 3.67 12.78
CA PHE A 69 -0.74 3.84 12.64
C PHE A 69 -1.21 5.02 13.50
N GLY A 70 -1.85 6.01 12.87
CA GLY A 70 -2.46 7.14 13.57
C GLY A 70 -3.82 6.81 14.18
N GLN A 71 -4.45 5.74 13.72
CA GLN A 71 -5.77 5.28 14.14
C GLN A 71 -5.82 3.76 14.09
N ASP A 72 -6.83 3.17 14.74
CA ASP A 72 -7.12 1.75 14.59
C ASP A 72 -7.38 1.43 13.11
N ALA A 73 -6.74 0.37 12.62
CA ALA A 73 -6.79 0.00 11.22
C ALA A 73 -6.68 -1.51 11.04
N VAL A 74 -7.37 -2.03 10.03
CA VAL A 74 -7.06 -3.34 9.45
C VAL A 74 -6.13 -3.10 8.27
N PHE A 75 -5.19 -4.00 8.02
CA PHE A 75 -4.32 -3.96 6.85
C PHE A 75 -4.01 -5.39 6.39
N ALA A 76 -3.56 -5.53 5.15
CA ALA A 76 -3.10 -6.81 4.62
C ALA A 76 -1.72 -6.65 4.00
N LEU A 77 -0.94 -7.74 4.05
CA LEU A 77 0.39 -7.82 3.46
C LEU A 77 0.47 -9.02 2.53
N ALA A 78 1.08 -8.83 1.36
CA ALA A 78 1.36 -9.91 0.42
C ALA A 78 2.69 -9.67 -0.31
N GLY A 79 3.15 -10.67 -1.06
CA GLY A 79 4.43 -10.66 -1.76
C GLY A 79 5.56 -11.20 -0.89
N ALA A 80 6.75 -10.61 -1.02
CA ALA A 80 7.95 -11.02 -0.32
C ALA A 80 7.80 -10.94 1.21
N ASP A 81 8.35 -11.92 1.94
CA ASP A 81 8.40 -11.90 3.40
C ASP A 81 9.53 -10.98 3.87
N TYR A 82 9.18 -9.93 4.61
CA TYR A 82 10.10 -8.93 5.14
C TYR A 82 10.41 -9.10 6.64
N GLY A 83 10.04 -10.24 7.24
CA GLY A 83 10.12 -10.42 8.69
C GLY A 83 9.29 -9.38 9.43
N VAL A 84 8.03 -9.22 9.03
CA VAL A 84 7.19 -8.09 9.43
C VAL A 84 6.76 -8.22 10.89
N MET A 85 6.89 -7.12 11.62
CA MET A 85 6.53 -7.00 13.04
C MET A 85 5.58 -5.82 13.24
N LEU A 86 4.49 -6.01 13.98
CA LEU A 86 3.70 -4.94 14.56
C LEU A 86 4.10 -4.79 16.03
N ASP A 87 4.86 -3.74 16.30
CA ASP A 87 5.66 -3.59 17.53
C ASP A 87 6.52 -4.85 17.79
N THR A 88 6.11 -5.69 18.74
CA THR A 88 6.78 -6.94 19.11
C THR A 88 6.08 -8.19 18.57
N HIS A 89 4.98 -8.06 17.84
CA HIS A 89 4.18 -9.19 17.36
C HIS A 89 4.49 -9.49 15.88
N PRO A 90 4.78 -10.75 15.50
CA PRO A 90 5.00 -11.09 14.10
C PRO A 90 3.70 -10.98 13.30
N CYS A 91 3.79 -10.41 12.09
CA CYS A 91 2.68 -10.27 11.14
C CYS A 91 3.04 -10.93 9.81
N PRO A 92 2.82 -12.25 9.66
CA PRO A 92 3.13 -12.95 8.41
C PRO A 92 2.40 -12.34 7.20
N VAL A 93 3.05 -12.38 6.03
CA VAL A 93 2.41 -12.08 4.74
C VAL A 93 1.35 -13.13 4.42
N GLY A 94 0.37 -12.78 3.59
CA GLY A 94 -0.75 -13.64 3.22
C GLY A 94 -1.94 -13.60 4.18
N TRP A 95 -1.98 -12.63 5.10
CA TRP A 95 -3.03 -12.48 6.11
C TRP A 95 -3.47 -11.03 6.28
N THR A 96 -4.67 -10.85 6.83
CA THR A 96 -5.14 -9.57 7.37
C THR A 96 -4.74 -9.43 8.83
N HIS A 97 -4.33 -8.23 9.22
CA HIS A 97 -3.92 -7.90 10.58
C HIS A 97 -4.67 -6.66 11.06
N ALA A 98 -4.84 -6.55 12.37
CA ALA A 98 -5.38 -5.36 13.01
C ALA A 98 -4.28 -4.65 13.79
N ALA A 99 -4.18 -3.33 13.60
CA ALA A 99 -3.33 -2.45 14.37
C ALA A 99 -4.18 -1.45 15.16
N ARG A 100 -3.72 -1.12 16.36
CA ARG A 100 -4.24 -0.03 17.17
C ARG A 100 -3.52 1.26 16.86
N ALA A 101 -4.18 2.38 17.12
CA ALA A 101 -3.56 3.70 17.08
C ALA A 101 -2.27 3.72 17.91
N GLY A 102 -1.21 4.28 17.35
CA GLY A 102 0.11 4.38 17.95
C GLY A 102 1.06 3.22 17.66
N GLN A 103 0.55 2.04 17.23
CA GLN A 103 1.42 0.90 16.92
C GLN A 103 2.28 1.14 15.69
N THR A 104 3.46 0.51 15.66
CA THR A 104 4.43 0.64 14.59
C THR A 104 4.64 -0.67 13.85
N LEU A 105 4.31 -0.69 12.56
CA LEU A 105 4.67 -1.76 11.64
C LEU A 105 6.11 -1.59 11.18
N THR A 106 6.91 -2.62 11.33
CA THR A 106 8.31 -2.66 10.88
C THR A 106 8.51 -3.81 9.90
N LEU A 107 9.06 -3.50 8.73
CA LEU A 107 9.49 -4.45 7.72
C LEU A 107 11.02 -4.33 7.62
N GLN A 108 11.76 -5.36 8.05
CA GLN A 108 13.23 -5.26 8.19
C GLN A 108 13.94 -5.27 6.84
N GLY A 109 13.48 -6.12 5.94
CA GLY A 109 14.06 -6.35 4.62
C GLY A 109 13.66 -7.74 4.11
N PRO A 110 13.65 -7.96 2.79
CA PRO A 110 13.15 -9.22 2.23
C PRO A 110 14.06 -10.39 2.63
N ARG A 111 13.47 -11.44 3.20
CA ARG A 111 14.12 -12.74 3.41
C ARG A 111 14.15 -13.57 2.13
N ALA A 112 13.10 -13.45 1.31
CA ALA A 112 12.97 -14.05 -0.01
C ALA A 112 12.06 -13.18 -0.88
N GLY A 113 12.36 -13.10 -2.19
CA GLY A 113 11.67 -12.20 -3.11
C GLY A 113 12.16 -10.75 -3.00
N ARG A 114 11.43 -9.80 -3.62
CA ARG A 114 11.83 -8.39 -3.66
C ARG A 114 10.72 -7.41 -3.28
N PHE A 115 9.51 -7.59 -3.80
CA PHE A 115 8.43 -6.64 -3.61
C PHE A 115 7.39 -7.17 -2.64
N ALA A 116 7.01 -6.35 -1.67
CA ALA A 116 5.89 -6.58 -0.78
C ALA A 116 4.84 -5.48 -0.97
N TYR A 117 3.59 -5.78 -0.66
CA TYR A 117 2.48 -4.85 -0.82
C TYR A 117 1.70 -4.75 0.49
N LEU A 118 1.50 -3.52 0.95
CA LEU A 118 0.61 -3.22 2.06
C LEU A 118 -0.67 -2.57 1.54
N ALA A 119 -1.79 -3.26 1.73
CA ALA A 119 -3.11 -2.75 1.41
C ALA A 119 -3.81 -2.23 2.68
N LEU A 120 -4.55 -1.13 2.50
CA LEU A 120 -5.49 -0.58 3.49
C LEU A 120 -6.93 -0.73 2.98
N PRO A 121 -7.92 -0.78 3.87
CA PRO A 121 -9.34 -0.76 3.50
C PRO A 121 -9.66 0.40 2.57
N GLY A 122 -10.31 0.11 1.43
CA GLY A 122 -10.63 1.10 0.41
C GLY A 122 -9.43 1.54 -0.46
N GLY A 123 -8.22 1.05 -0.20
CA GLY A 123 -6.99 1.43 -0.88
C GLY A 123 -6.37 2.72 -0.34
N ILE A 124 -5.17 3.04 -0.80
CA ILE A 124 -4.47 4.28 -0.43
C ILE A 124 -5.04 5.44 -1.25
N ALA A 125 -5.36 6.54 -0.58
CA ALA A 125 -5.77 7.78 -1.19
C ALA A 125 -4.56 8.44 -1.86
N ALA A 126 -4.58 8.49 -3.18
CA ALA A 126 -3.62 9.20 -4.01
C ALA A 126 -4.35 9.78 -5.24
N PRO A 127 -3.97 10.98 -5.72
CA PRO A 127 -4.56 11.56 -6.91
C PRO A 127 -4.34 10.65 -8.12
N ALA A 128 -5.39 10.43 -8.91
CA ALA A 128 -5.25 9.78 -10.19
C ALA A 128 -4.66 10.77 -11.20
N CYS A 129 -3.54 10.41 -11.80
CA CYS A 129 -3.04 11.02 -13.04
C CYS A 129 -3.45 10.08 -14.16
N MET A 130 -3.88 10.53 -15.35
CA MET A 130 -4.08 9.64 -16.53
C MET A 130 -4.78 8.29 -16.24
N GLY A 131 -5.81 8.29 -15.40
CA GLY A 131 -6.58 7.09 -15.02
C GLY A 131 -5.96 6.13 -14.00
N SER A 132 -4.84 6.49 -13.36
CA SER A 132 -4.19 5.63 -12.34
C SER A 132 -3.50 6.44 -11.24
N SER A 133 -3.40 5.83 -10.07
CA SER A 133 -2.75 6.35 -8.87
C SER A 133 -1.29 5.89 -8.73
N SER A 134 -0.77 5.08 -9.67
CA SER A 134 0.61 4.61 -9.65
C SER A 134 1.63 5.73 -9.75
N THR A 135 2.71 5.59 -8.97
CA THR A 135 3.87 6.49 -9.02
C THR A 135 4.76 6.13 -10.20
N ASP A 136 5.04 7.08 -11.06
CA ASP A 136 6.11 7.00 -12.05
C ASP A 136 7.31 7.81 -11.55
N LEU A 137 8.35 7.11 -11.08
CA LEU A 137 9.56 7.75 -10.52
C LEU A 137 10.43 8.42 -11.58
N ALA A 138 10.42 7.90 -12.82
CA ALA A 138 11.19 8.49 -13.91
C ALA A 138 10.50 9.76 -14.44
N GLY A 139 9.18 9.72 -14.52
CA GLY A 139 8.35 10.86 -14.94
C GLY A 139 8.05 11.88 -13.84
N GLY A 140 8.21 11.52 -12.57
CA GLY A 140 7.98 12.43 -11.44
C GLY A 140 6.51 12.76 -11.19
N PHE A 141 5.57 11.85 -11.47
CA PHE A 141 4.13 12.07 -11.28
C PHE A 141 3.39 10.83 -10.73
N GLY A 142 2.14 11.04 -10.31
CA GLY A 142 1.29 10.00 -9.71
C GLY A 142 1.65 9.69 -8.26
N GLY A 143 0.88 8.80 -7.62
CA GLY A 143 1.07 8.42 -6.22
C GLY A 143 1.17 9.61 -5.26
N LEU A 144 2.17 9.59 -4.39
CA LEU A 144 2.45 10.69 -3.49
C LEU A 144 3.50 11.63 -4.11
N GLN A 145 3.02 12.70 -4.76
CA GLN A 145 3.86 13.74 -5.36
C GLN A 145 4.89 13.22 -6.39
N GLY A 146 4.61 12.09 -7.05
CA GLY A 146 5.48 11.54 -8.09
C GLY A 146 6.83 11.02 -7.62
N ARG A 147 6.96 10.68 -6.33
CA ARG A 147 8.23 10.29 -5.72
C ARG A 147 8.08 9.09 -4.80
N ALA A 148 9.21 8.50 -4.44
CA ALA A 148 9.28 7.57 -3.33
C ALA A 148 8.89 8.26 -2.01
N LEU A 149 8.41 7.46 -1.06
CA LEU A 149 8.10 7.92 0.29
C LEU A 149 9.34 8.49 0.98
N ARG A 150 9.10 9.43 1.89
CA ARG A 150 10.08 10.06 2.76
C ARG A 150 9.59 9.99 4.20
N ALA A 151 10.53 10.08 5.14
CA ALA A 151 10.18 10.21 6.55
C ALA A 151 9.31 11.46 6.76
N GLY A 152 8.25 11.33 7.55
CA GLY A 152 7.26 12.38 7.80
C GLY A 152 6.07 12.39 6.83
N ASP A 153 6.11 11.62 5.73
CA ASP A 153 4.95 11.48 4.86
C ASP A 153 3.77 10.83 5.59
N LEU A 154 2.56 11.20 5.19
CA LEU A 154 1.31 10.61 5.67
C LEU A 154 0.58 9.95 4.51
N LEU A 155 0.28 8.67 4.66
CA LEU A 155 -0.60 7.94 3.77
C LEU A 155 -1.98 7.87 4.41
N GLN A 156 -3.02 8.10 3.62
CA GLN A 156 -4.41 7.98 4.06
C GLN A 156 -5.05 6.80 3.36
N ALA A 157 -5.83 6.00 4.11
CA ALA A 157 -6.80 5.12 3.50
C ALA A 157 -7.88 5.96 2.80
N ARG A 158 -8.41 5.49 1.67
CA ARG A 158 -9.64 6.06 1.12
C ARG A 158 -10.75 5.81 2.13
N ALA A 159 -11.68 6.76 2.26
CA ALA A 159 -12.85 6.55 3.11
C ALA A 159 -13.55 5.24 2.69
N ALA A 160 -13.78 4.35 3.65
CA ALA A 160 -14.49 3.12 3.37
C ALA A 160 -15.87 3.47 2.80
N ILE A 161 -16.13 3.07 1.56
CA ILE A 161 -17.51 2.94 1.10
C ILE A 161 -18.05 1.77 1.91
N ALA A 162 -19.05 2.02 2.76
CA ALA A 162 -19.67 0.98 3.56
C ALA A 162 -20.00 -0.21 2.63
N PRO A 163 -19.65 -1.45 3.01
CA PRO A 163 -20.05 -2.59 2.21
C PRO A 163 -21.58 -2.53 2.06
N PRO A 164 -22.15 -2.87 0.89
CA PRO A 164 -23.60 -3.02 0.79
C PRO A 164 -24.02 -4.02 1.88
N ALA A 165 -25.04 -3.67 2.67
CA ALA A 165 -25.51 -4.49 3.77
C ALA A 165 -25.86 -5.90 3.26
N GLY A 166 -24.91 -6.82 3.39
CA GLY A 166 -25.03 -8.20 2.92
C GLY A 166 -25.91 -8.99 3.88
N ARG A 167 -27.07 -9.42 3.37
CA ARG A 167 -28.03 -10.30 4.06
C ARG A 167 -27.31 -11.46 4.74
N ARG A 168 -27.52 -11.57 6.06
CA ARG A 168 -27.29 -12.81 6.81
C ARG A 168 -28.11 -13.91 6.14
N ARG A 169 -27.46 -14.99 5.71
CA ARG A 169 -28.11 -16.28 5.46
C ARG A 169 -28.03 -17.11 6.73
#